data_AF-A0A1W9TCX1-F1
#
_entry.id   AF-A0A1W9TCX1-F1
#
_cell.length_a   1.000
_cell.length_b   1.000
_cell.length_c   1.000
_cell.angle_alpha   90.00
_cell.angle_beta   90.00
_cell.angle_gamma   90.00
#
_symmetry.space_group_name_H-M   'P 1'
#
loop_
_entity.id
_entity.type
_entity.pdbx_description
1 polymer ?
#
loop_
_entity_poly.entity_id
_entity_poly.type
_entity_poly.pdbx_seq_one_letter_code
_entity_poly.pdbx_strand_id
1 'polypeptide(L)'
;MAAVTTPYEKKIVKGLLDDKAIAKRHQITALSKAPAGGLSLEDSWSEVVPSPPGLLAPKSYKKTYTLTALDETVATIKMTAGESGPSAEGDTQAAGNMGMFAKMFDNEDDYTGTLKIDLATGEVLASNETLISTYTAQEMPANGDAEKGPDVLTMQLTNRVQLEKLN
;
A
#
# COMPACT_ATOMS: atom_id res chain seq x y z
N MET A 1 -7.22 23.14 -18.41
CA MET A 1 -6.55 21.83 -18.30
C MET A 1 -5.27 21.89 -19.11
N ALA A 2 -4.10 21.81 -18.48
CA ALA A 2 -2.83 21.81 -19.21
C ALA A 2 -2.64 20.43 -19.87
N ALA A 3 -2.52 20.42 -21.19
CA ALA A 3 -2.25 19.19 -21.93
C ALA A 3 -0.81 18.74 -21.65
N VAL A 4 -0.62 17.44 -21.41
CA VAL A 4 0.72 16.84 -21.27
C VAL A 4 1.42 16.90 -22.63
N THR A 5 2.44 17.75 -22.76
CA THR A 5 3.04 18.05 -24.07
C THR A 5 4.26 17.19 -24.37
N THR A 6 4.95 16.66 -23.36
CA THR A 6 6.22 15.94 -23.58
C THR A 6 6.02 14.43 -23.81
N PRO A 7 6.85 13.79 -24.66
CA PRO A 7 6.78 12.35 -24.92
C PRO A 7 7.01 11.48 -23.67
N TYR A 8 7.83 11.95 -22.73
CA TYR A 8 8.15 11.27 -21.49
C TYR A 8 6.96 11.25 -20.52
N GLU A 9 6.35 12.40 -20.27
CA GLU A 9 5.16 12.51 -19.42
C GLU A 9 3.97 11.76 -20.03
N LYS A 10 3.81 11.78 -21.36
CA LYS A 10 2.81 10.96 -22.06
C LYS A 10 3.00 9.47 -21.79
N LYS A 11 4.23 8.98 -21.72
CA LYS A 11 4.53 7.56 -21.44
C LYS A 11 4.22 7.20 -19.99
N ILE A 12 4.51 8.10 -19.05
CA ILE A 12 4.17 7.93 -17.62
C ILE A 12 2.65 7.92 -17.42
N VAL A 13 1.93 8.91 -17.96
CA VAL A 13 0.47 9.00 -17.85
C VAL A 13 -0.21 7.80 -18.53
N LYS A 14 0.29 7.36 -19.68
CA LYS A 14 -0.23 6.17 -20.37
C LYS A 14 0.01 4.89 -19.57
N GLY A 15 1.14 4.75 -18.89
CA GLY A 15 1.38 3.63 -17.98
C GLY A 15 0.63 3.73 -16.64
N LEU A 16 0.19 4.93 -16.25
CA LEU A 16 -0.68 5.13 -15.09
C LEU A 16 -2.12 4.72 -15.38
N LEU A 17 -2.62 5.04 -16.58
CA LEU A 17 -4.00 4.80 -17.03
C LEU A 17 -4.19 3.52 -17.86
N ASP A 18 -3.15 2.73 -18.06
CA ASP A 18 -3.25 1.48 -18.81
C ASP A 18 -4.11 0.46 -18.03
N ASP A 19 -5.14 -0.10 -18.67
CA ASP A 19 -6.10 -0.98 -17.99
C ASP A 19 -5.45 -2.21 -17.35
N LYS A 20 -4.34 -2.73 -17.91
CA LYS A 20 -3.61 -3.85 -17.28
C LYS A 20 -2.77 -3.36 -16.11
N ALA A 21 -2.20 -2.16 -16.19
CA ALA A 21 -1.51 -1.56 -15.05
C ALA A 21 -2.47 -1.15 -13.93
N ILE A 22 -3.66 -0.64 -14.28
CA ILE A 22 -4.78 -0.38 -13.35
C ILE A 22 -5.22 -1.71 -12.76
N ALA A 23 -5.55 -2.72 -13.56
CA ALA A 23 -5.95 -4.03 -13.06
C ALA A 23 -4.86 -4.68 -12.21
N LYS A 24 -3.57 -4.56 -12.54
CA LYS A 24 -2.49 -5.08 -11.69
C LYS A 24 -2.34 -4.31 -10.37
N ARG A 25 -2.63 -3.00 -10.35
CA ARG A 25 -2.60 -2.17 -9.12
C ARG A 25 -3.90 -2.28 -8.30
N HIS A 26 -5.00 -2.65 -8.92
CA HIS A 26 -6.36 -2.60 -8.36
C HIS A 26 -7.10 -3.94 -8.39
N GLN A 27 -6.48 -5.03 -8.87
CA GLN A 27 -6.96 -6.38 -8.61
C GLN A 27 -6.78 -6.62 -7.13
N ILE A 28 -7.90 -6.77 -6.45
CA ILE A 28 -7.94 -7.18 -5.05
C ILE A 28 -7.68 -8.68 -5.04
N THR A 29 -6.40 -9.06 -5.12
CA THR A 29 -5.92 -10.46 -5.17
C THR A 29 -6.36 -11.25 -3.93
N ALA A 30 -6.75 -10.55 -2.85
CA ALA A 30 -7.17 -11.06 -1.56
C ALA A 30 -8.07 -12.29 -1.63
N LEU A 31 -9.07 -12.31 -2.52
CA LEU A 31 -10.07 -13.39 -2.57
C LEU A 31 -9.54 -14.68 -3.19
N SER A 32 -8.57 -14.58 -4.11
CA SER A 32 -7.99 -15.78 -4.75
C SER A 32 -7.15 -16.63 -3.78
N LYS A 33 -6.81 -16.06 -2.61
CA LYS A 33 -6.04 -16.70 -1.54
C LYS A 33 -6.86 -16.93 -0.26
N ALA A 34 -8.18 -16.75 -0.32
CA ALA A 34 -9.07 -17.07 0.79
C ALA A 34 -9.09 -18.59 1.08
N PRO A 35 -9.38 -19.01 2.33
CA PRO A 35 -9.43 -20.42 2.69
C PRO A 35 -10.41 -21.23 1.82
N ALA A 36 -9.97 -22.39 1.34
CA ALA A 36 -10.86 -23.33 0.64
C ALA A 36 -11.81 -23.98 1.65
N GLY A 37 -13.11 -23.66 1.60
CA GLY A 37 -14.10 -24.26 2.51
C GLY A 37 -15.26 -23.36 2.93
N GLY A 38 -15.35 -22.12 2.44
CA GLY A 38 -16.31 -21.12 2.91
C GLY A 38 -15.67 -20.21 3.96
N LEU A 39 -16.22 -19.00 4.12
CA LEU A 39 -15.73 -18.00 5.06
C LEU A 39 -16.61 -17.97 6.31
N SER A 40 -15.98 -18.05 7.49
CA SER A 40 -16.60 -17.83 8.79
C SER A 40 -16.17 -16.47 9.35
N LEU A 41 -16.98 -15.90 10.25
CA LEU A 41 -16.60 -14.67 10.95
C LEU A 41 -15.28 -14.87 11.69
N GLU A 42 -14.45 -13.83 11.70
CA GLU A 42 -13.08 -13.81 12.23
C GLU A 42 -12.05 -14.65 11.46
N ASP A 43 -12.46 -15.33 10.37
CA ASP A 43 -11.49 -15.98 9.49
C ASP A 43 -10.51 -14.94 8.95
N SER A 44 -9.24 -15.32 8.97
CA SER A 44 -8.17 -14.47 8.48
C SER A 44 -7.25 -15.21 7.54
N TRP A 45 -6.77 -14.48 6.55
CA TRP A 45 -5.78 -14.94 5.60
C TRP A 45 -4.84 -13.79 5.26
N SER A 46 -3.71 -14.11 4.64
CA SER A 46 -2.70 -13.09 4.37
C SER A 46 -2.05 -13.29 3.02
N GLU A 47 -1.59 -12.18 2.46
CA GLU A 47 -0.84 -12.15 1.22
C GLU A 47 0.35 -11.21 1.35
N VAL A 48 1.48 -11.60 0.76
CA VAL A 48 2.64 -10.72 0.62
C VAL A 48 2.50 -9.93 -0.68
N VAL A 49 2.48 -8.61 -0.57
CA VAL A 49 2.31 -7.68 -1.70
C VAL A 49 3.47 -6.68 -1.75
N PRO A 50 3.85 -6.17 -2.93
CA PRO A 50 4.90 -5.17 -3.03
C PRO A 50 4.41 -3.83 -2.47
N SER A 51 5.36 -2.97 -2.08
CA SER A 51 5.10 -1.59 -1.71
C SER A 51 4.34 -0.83 -2.80
N PRO A 52 3.48 0.14 -2.47
CA PRO A 52 3.02 1.10 -3.46
C PRO A 52 4.19 1.91 -4.04
N PRO A 53 4.06 2.47 -5.26
CA PRO A 53 5.08 3.35 -5.82
C PRO A 53 5.24 4.62 -4.96
N GLY A 54 6.46 5.14 -4.89
CA GLY A 54 6.77 6.40 -4.21
C GLY A 54 7.32 6.28 -2.78
N LEU A 55 7.34 5.07 -2.20
CA LEU A 55 8.10 4.83 -0.96
C LEU A 55 9.59 5.09 -1.18
N LEU A 56 10.23 5.73 -0.19
CA LEU A 56 11.68 6.01 -0.23
C LEU A 56 12.49 4.71 -0.16
N ALA A 57 12.00 3.75 0.61
CA ALA A 57 12.55 2.41 0.73
C ALA A 57 11.47 1.39 0.31
N PRO A 58 11.48 0.93 -0.97
CA PRO A 58 10.62 -0.16 -1.40
C PRO A 58 10.83 -1.41 -0.54
N LYS A 59 9.72 -2.04 -0.17
CA LYS A 59 9.67 -3.22 0.69
C LYS A 59 8.44 -4.05 0.38
N SER A 60 8.39 -5.27 0.90
CA SER A 60 7.20 -6.10 0.81
C SER A 60 6.37 -5.99 2.08
N TYR A 61 5.05 -6.06 1.94
CA TYR A 61 4.10 -6.01 3.05
C TYR A 61 3.31 -7.31 3.12
N LYS A 62 3.16 -7.87 4.33
CA LYS A 62 2.19 -8.92 4.60
C LYS A 62 0.87 -8.26 4.95
N LYS A 63 -0.04 -8.20 3.98
CA LYS A 63 -1.43 -7.79 4.19
C LYS A 63 -2.20 -8.93 4.82
N THR A 64 -2.90 -8.65 5.91
CA THR A 64 -3.81 -9.58 6.59
C THR A 64 -5.24 -9.10 6.37
N TYR A 65 -6.08 -10.02 5.93
CA TYR A 65 -7.50 -9.81 5.69
C TYR A 65 -8.25 -10.58 6.78
N THR A 66 -9.21 -9.94 7.42
CA THR A 66 -10.03 -10.55 8.47
C THR A 66 -11.50 -10.30 8.16
N LEU A 67 -12.31 -11.35 8.06
CA LEU A 67 -13.76 -11.19 7.92
C LEU A 67 -14.33 -10.68 9.25
N THR A 68 -14.93 -9.50 9.23
CA THR A 68 -15.44 -8.83 10.44
C THR A 68 -16.95 -8.71 10.49
N ALA A 69 -17.62 -8.79 9.34
CA ALA A 69 -19.07 -8.83 9.27
C ALA A 69 -19.54 -9.56 8.01
N LEU A 70 -20.73 -10.14 8.10
CA LEU A 70 -21.45 -10.75 6.99
C LEU A 70 -22.92 -10.34 7.11
N ASP A 71 -23.41 -9.62 6.11
CA ASP A 71 -24.81 -9.19 6.00
C ASP A 71 -25.41 -9.76 4.72
N GLU A 72 -26.28 -10.76 4.87
CA GLU A 72 -26.78 -11.60 3.78
C GLU A 72 -25.63 -12.17 2.91
N THR A 73 -25.37 -11.58 1.76
CA THR A 73 -24.29 -11.96 0.84
C THR A 73 -23.11 -11.00 0.90
N VAL A 74 -23.21 -9.88 1.61
CA VAL A 74 -22.17 -8.85 1.66
C VAL A 74 -21.21 -9.10 2.82
N ALA A 75 -19.98 -9.47 2.48
CA ALA A 75 -18.89 -9.61 3.44
C ALA A 75 -18.14 -8.29 3.62
N THR A 76 -17.85 -7.93 4.87
CA THR A 76 -16.96 -6.82 5.23
C THR A 76 -15.67 -7.36 5.84
N ILE A 77 -14.57 -7.06 5.17
CA ILE A 77 -13.23 -7.55 5.47
C ILE A 77 -12.39 -6.36 5.95
N LYS A 78 -11.80 -6.48 7.14
CA LYS A 78 -10.80 -5.55 7.64
C LYS A 78 -9.43 -5.92 7.09
N MET A 79 -8.65 -4.92 6.72
CA MET A 79 -7.29 -5.08 6.21
C MET A 79 -6.28 -4.39 7.13
N THR A 80 -5.21 -5.10 7.46
CA THR A 80 -4.02 -4.56 8.13
C THR A 80 -2.78 -5.01 7.37
N ALA A 81 -1.66 -4.30 7.50
CA ALA A 81 -0.41 -4.73 6.89
C ALA A 81 0.77 -4.40 7.79
N GLY A 82 1.81 -5.23 7.70
CA GLY A 82 3.11 -4.97 8.29
C GLY A 82 4.21 -5.37 7.32
N GLU A 83 5.42 -4.89 7.58
CA GLU A 83 6.60 -5.28 6.79
C GLU A 83 6.78 -6.80 6.78
N SER A 84 7.10 -7.34 5.60
CA SER A 84 7.32 -8.76 5.37
C SER A 84 8.79 -9.00 5.05
N GLY A 85 9.40 -9.96 5.74
CA GLY A 85 10.75 -10.44 5.39
C GLY A 85 10.82 -11.08 4.00
N PRO A 86 9.85 -11.95 3.61
CA PRO A 86 9.74 -12.44 2.24
C PRO A 86 9.40 -11.33 1.24
N SER A 87 10.04 -11.37 0.07
CA SER A 87 9.70 -10.55 -1.08
C SER A 87 8.37 -10.98 -1.72
N ALA A 88 7.59 -10.02 -2.18
CA ALA A 88 6.35 -10.28 -2.91
C ALA A 88 6.62 -10.84 -4.31
N GLU A 89 5.72 -11.67 -4.81
CA GLU A 89 5.78 -12.14 -6.19
C GLU A 89 5.65 -10.97 -7.17
N GLY A 90 6.57 -10.90 -8.15
CA GLY A 90 6.58 -9.82 -9.13
C GLY A 90 7.04 -8.47 -8.56
N ASP A 91 7.70 -8.46 -7.41
CA ASP A 91 8.39 -7.30 -6.88
C ASP A 91 9.56 -6.91 -7.81
N THR A 92 9.28 -5.98 -8.71
CA THR A 92 10.27 -5.38 -9.60
C THR A 92 10.69 -4.00 -9.11
N GLN A 93 10.35 -3.63 -7.86
CA GLN A 93 10.73 -2.34 -7.33
C GLN A 93 12.22 -2.35 -7.02
N ALA A 94 13.00 -1.91 -8.02
CA ALA A 94 14.34 -1.41 -7.75
C ALA A 94 14.21 -0.38 -6.63
N ALA A 95 15.03 -0.54 -5.58
CA ALA A 95 15.11 0.40 -4.47
C ALA A 95 15.07 1.82 -5.05
N GLY A 96 14.13 2.64 -4.56
CA GLY A 96 13.99 4.02 -4.98
C GLY A 96 15.34 4.71 -5.00
N ASN A 97 15.54 5.57 -5.99
CA ASN A 97 16.79 6.16 -6.48
C ASN A 97 17.59 7.01 -5.44
N MET A 98 17.36 6.82 -4.15
CA MET A 98 17.96 7.55 -3.03
C MET A 98 19.23 6.90 -2.47
N GLY A 99 19.55 5.66 -2.85
CA GLY A 99 20.83 5.01 -2.48
C GLY A 99 21.13 5.09 -0.98
N MET A 100 22.25 5.70 -0.60
CA MET A 100 22.74 5.81 0.78
C MET A 100 21.79 6.58 1.72
N PHE A 101 20.94 7.48 1.19
CA PHE A 101 19.99 8.26 2.01
C PHE A 101 18.88 7.41 2.61
N ALA A 102 18.46 6.32 1.97
CA ALA A 102 17.42 5.44 2.51
C ALA A 102 17.83 4.79 3.86
N LYS A 103 19.14 4.64 4.10
CA LYS A 103 19.67 4.08 5.36
C LYS A 103 19.80 5.11 6.49
N MET A 104 19.57 6.39 6.20
CA MET A 104 19.64 7.48 7.18
C MET A 104 18.30 7.77 7.86
N PHE A 105 17.21 7.17 7.37
CA PHE A 105 15.88 7.35 7.92
C PHE A 105 15.42 6.08 8.63
N ASP A 106 14.97 6.24 9.86
CA ASP A 106 14.06 5.28 10.47
C ASP A 106 12.70 5.38 9.77
N ASN A 107 12.02 4.25 9.59
CA ASN A 107 10.74 4.20 8.90
C ASN A 107 9.70 3.46 9.73
N GLU A 108 8.55 4.10 9.90
CA GLU A 108 7.35 3.54 10.52
C GLU A 108 6.21 3.58 9.51
N ASP A 109 5.50 2.47 9.36
CA ASP A 109 4.39 2.32 8.43
C ASP A 109 3.12 1.95 9.18
N ASP A 110 2.04 2.71 8.95
CA ASP A 110 0.69 2.38 9.40
C ASP A 110 -0.19 2.07 8.19
N TYR A 111 -0.81 0.89 8.20
CA TYR A 111 -1.71 0.45 7.16
C TYR A 111 -3.07 0.06 7.72
N THR A 112 -4.10 0.66 7.16
CA THR A 112 -5.50 0.33 7.46
C THR A 112 -6.31 0.19 6.18
N GLY A 113 -7.33 -0.66 6.22
CA GLY A 113 -8.30 -0.71 5.14
C GLY A 113 -9.55 -1.53 5.43
N THR A 114 -10.52 -1.40 4.53
CA THR A 114 -11.80 -2.12 4.54
C THR A 114 -12.19 -2.52 3.13
N LEU A 115 -12.62 -3.75 2.96
CA LEU A 115 -13.09 -4.31 1.69
C LEU A 115 -14.51 -4.82 1.88
N LYS A 116 -15.41 -4.44 0.99
CA LYS A 116 -16.77 -4.97 0.88
C LYS A 116 -16.92 -5.74 -0.42
N ILE A 117 -17.41 -6.95 -0.31
CA ILE A 117 -17.60 -7.85 -1.46
C ILE A 117 -18.97 -8.52 -1.36
N ASP A 118 -19.65 -8.67 -2.48
CA ASP A 118 -20.80 -9.57 -2.60
C ASP A 118 -20.29 -10.99 -2.84
N LEU A 119 -20.54 -11.89 -1.89
CA LEU A 119 -20.14 -13.30 -1.95
C LEU A 119 -20.95 -14.09 -2.97
N ALA A 120 -22.13 -13.63 -3.37
CA ALA A 120 -22.94 -14.32 -4.38
C ALA A 120 -22.40 -14.09 -5.79
N THR A 121 -21.92 -12.87 -6.08
CA THR A 121 -21.39 -12.51 -7.40
C THR A 121 -19.86 -12.53 -7.46
N GLY A 122 -19.18 -12.49 -6.31
CA GLY A 122 -17.75 -12.31 -6.20
C GLY A 122 -17.27 -10.87 -6.50
N GLU A 123 -18.19 -9.92 -6.62
CA GLU A 123 -17.87 -8.55 -7.00
C GLU A 123 -17.45 -7.70 -5.82
N VAL A 124 -16.36 -6.94 -5.99
CA VAL A 124 -15.97 -5.89 -5.05
C VAL A 124 -16.99 -4.76 -5.14
N LEU A 125 -17.65 -4.46 -4.01
CA LEU A 125 -18.60 -3.36 -3.89
C LEU A 125 -17.88 -2.07 -3.50
N ALA A 126 -16.93 -2.16 -2.56
CA ALA A 126 -16.10 -1.03 -2.15
C ALA A 126 -14.76 -1.51 -1.58
N SER A 127 -13.69 -0.75 -1.77
CA SER A 127 -12.42 -0.94 -1.07
C SER A 127 -11.84 0.42 -0.68
N ASN A 128 -11.38 0.52 0.56
CA ASN A 128 -10.66 1.67 1.06
C ASN A 128 -9.37 1.19 1.72
N GLU A 129 -8.24 1.70 1.27
CA GLU A 129 -6.91 1.37 1.79
C GLU A 129 -6.13 2.66 2.03
N THR A 130 -5.44 2.74 3.16
CA THR A 130 -4.53 3.83 3.50
C THR A 130 -3.23 3.26 4.03
N LEU A 131 -2.12 3.62 3.40
CA LEU A 131 -0.76 3.46 3.93
C LEU A 131 -0.21 4.85 4.28
N ILE A 132 0.26 4.99 5.50
CA ILE A 132 1.02 6.15 5.96
C ILE A 132 2.43 5.67 6.29
N SER A 133 3.41 6.16 5.54
CA SER A 133 4.83 5.86 5.77
C SER A 133 5.53 7.11 6.25
N THR A 134 6.04 7.05 7.48
CA THR A 134 6.79 8.13 8.12
C THR A 134 8.27 7.78 8.10
N TYR A 135 9.10 8.75 7.72
CA TYR A 135 10.55 8.64 7.68
C TYR A 135 11.15 9.71 8.58
N THR A 136 12.04 9.31 9.48
CA THR A 136 12.69 10.23 10.43
C THR A 136 14.20 10.09 10.34
N ALA A 137 14.90 11.20 10.09
CA ALA A 137 16.35 11.28 10.18
C ALA A 137 16.74 12.27 11.28
N GLN A 138 17.83 11.98 11.98
CA GLN A 138 18.38 12.82 13.03
C GLN A 138 19.84 13.14 12.72
N GLU A 139 20.22 14.41 12.78
CA GLU A 139 21.59 14.86 12.58
C GLU A 139 22.00 15.77 13.73
N MET A 140 23.17 15.49 14.34
CA MET A 140 23.77 16.40 15.32
C MET A 140 24.69 17.36 14.56
N PRO A 141 24.39 18.67 14.51
CA PRO A 141 25.26 19.61 13.78
C PRO A 141 26.62 19.70 14.46
N ALA A 142 27.71 19.72 13.68
CA ALA A 142 29.07 19.76 14.21
C ALA A 142 29.36 20.97 15.13
N ASN A 143 28.62 22.07 14.95
CA ASN A 143 28.65 23.26 15.79
C ASN A 143 27.28 23.53 16.45
N GLY A 144 26.47 22.48 16.61
CA GLY A 144 25.15 22.55 17.23
C GLY A 144 25.26 22.82 18.73
N ASP A 145 24.23 23.46 19.28
CA ASP A 145 24.07 23.61 20.72
C ASP A 145 23.77 22.24 21.33
N ALA A 146 24.69 21.72 22.14
CA ALA A 146 24.56 20.39 22.74
C ALA A 146 23.34 20.27 23.68
N GLU A 147 22.82 21.39 24.20
CA GLU A 147 21.62 21.37 25.04
C GLU A 147 20.32 21.29 24.22
N LYS A 148 20.34 21.63 22.93
CA LYS A 148 19.16 21.59 22.05
C LYS A 148 18.89 20.23 21.42
N GLY A 149 19.89 19.35 21.42
CA GLY A 149 19.78 18.02 20.80
C GLY A 149 19.92 18.06 19.27
N PRO A 150 19.75 16.91 18.59
CA PRO A 150 19.90 16.81 17.14
C PRO A 150 18.74 17.50 16.40
N ASP A 151 19.03 17.99 15.20
CA ASP A 151 18.00 18.39 14.25
C ASP A 151 17.28 17.14 13.73
N VAL A 152 15.96 17.24 13.59
CA VAL A 152 15.11 16.13 13.15
C VAL A 152 14.39 16.49 11.86
N LEU A 153 14.55 15.67 10.82
CA LEU A 153 13.79 15.75 9.60
C LEU A 153 12.75 14.62 9.56
N THR A 154 11.48 14.99 9.48
CA THR A 154 10.38 14.04 9.28
C THR A 154 9.77 14.23 7.89
N MET A 155 9.68 13.14 7.13
CA MET A 155 8.99 13.08 5.85
C MET A 155 7.85 12.06 5.94
N GLN A 156 6.73 12.36 5.28
CA GLN A 156 5.58 11.46 5.28
C GLN A 156 5.07 11.24 3.86
N LEU A 157 4.85 9.98 3.51
CA LEU A 157 4.08 9.57 2.35
C LEU A 157 2.72 9.05 2.82
N THR A 158 1.65 9.54 2.19
CA THR A 158 0.31 8.96 2.36
C THR A 158 -0.14 8.40 1.02
N ASN A 159 -0.37 7.09 0.96
CA ASN A 159 -0.97 6.42 -0.20
C ASN A 159 -2.40 6.01 0.17
N ARG A 160 -3.38 6.55 -0.57
CA ARG A 160 -4.80 6.23 -0.39
C ARG A 160 -5.37 5.66 -1.67
N VAL A 161 -6.05 4.53 -1.56
CA VAL A 161 -6.78 3.89 -2.65
C VAL A 161 -8.23 3.76 -2.22
N GLN A 162 -9.13 4.24 -3.07
CA GLN A 162 -10.57 4.11 -2.90
C GLN A 162 -11.14 3.56 -4.20
N LEU A 163 -11.89 2.47 -4.09
CA LEU A 163 -12.61 1.83 -5.18
C LEU A 163 -14.07 1.70 -4.76
N GLU A 164 -14.98 2.05 -5.65
CA GLU A 164 -16.41 1.91 -5.44
C GLU A 164 -17.05 1.39 -6.72
N LYS A 165 -17.96 0.42 -6.59
CA LYS A 165 -18.76 -0.05 -7.71
C LYS A 165 -19.71 1.06 -8.13
N LEU A 166 -19.67 1.42 -9.41
CA LEU A 166 -20.65 2.32 -10.01
C LEU A 166 -21.91 1.54 -10.36
N ASN A 167 -23.07 2.14 -10.11
CA ASN A 167 -24.39 1.58 -10.41
C ASN A 167 -24.64 1.47 -11.93
#